data_AF-A0A0Q3WYZ3-F1
#
_entry.id   AF-A0A0Q3WYZ3-F1
#
_cell.length_a   1.000
_cell.length_b   1.000
_cell.length_c   1.000
_cell.angle_alpha   90.00
_cell.angle_beta   90.00
_cell.angle_gamma   90.00
#
_symmetry.space_group_name_H-M   'P 1'
#
loop_
_entity.id
_entity.type
_entity.pdbx_description
1 polymer ?
#
loop_
_entity_poly.entity_id
_entity_poly.type
_entity_poly.pdbx_seq_one_letter_code
_entity_poly.pdbx_strand_id
1 'polypeptide(L)'
;MAKKRIKRKPKEIREMIETTDMKYIMLNNRLFDDFYSKGKVTYKPVLMKEKNKDTGKVEEYWLYHDGKTVDYSENNIPEPKTATFDERDFLIIILIKFLQQQNFVGYSKELADYLFKSKKDNNDKRMKQRLKKLQVLQGTVNNIYHHKDKKRVMHLDGTQVRLINEEKVEGYEGNTKRIFYKWHLNFDCDYKIEKDKDKKETEVPTNFFRVTIYDLDLYTNGILNEKEFITYLYFIRSFNPSIPIWHSIGAISEKTNVKNVSKTDELVERLTHVKVKDKFCKEDETFPLIHVDRPENYKRKILERQQPSSFYKPIYHLSTMKRLMGEDDPNYYSVQEDNPSQDIEEDEIEPKENFQVVEDDDLSFLDELD
;
A
#
# COMPACT_ATOMS: atom_id res chain seq x y z
N MET A 1 -26.41 15.70 -23.89
CA MET A 1 -27.28 14.62 -23.39
C MET A 1 -26.61 13.96 -22.19
N ALA A 2 -27.27 13.91 -21.03
CA ALA A 2 -26.74 13.19 -19.87
C ALA A 2 -26.76 11.69 -20.14
N LYS A 3 -25.62 11.00 -20.03
CA LYS A 3 -25.53 9.56 -20.29
C LYS A 3 -26.39 8.79 -19.28
N LYS A 4 -27.29 7.93 -19.77
CA LYS A 4 -28.04 6.97 -18.95
C LYS A 4 -27.03 6.01 -18.32
N ARG A 5 -27.01 5.93 -16.99
CA ARG A 5 -26.13 5.02 -16.26
C ARG A 5 -26.77 3.65 -16.12
N ILE A 6 -25.97 2.61 -16.26
CA ILE A 6 -26.34 1.23 -15.93
C ILE A 6 -25.57 0.84 -14.66
N LYS A 7 -26.30 0.33 -13.66
CA LYS A 7 -25.71 -0.23 -12.43
C LYS A 7 -24.91 -1.49 -12.79
N ARG A 8 -23.64 -1.55 -12.38
CA ARG A 8 -22.75 -2.64 -12.75
C ARG A 8 -22.72 -3.74 -11.70
N LYS A 9 -22.73 -4.99 -12.16
CA LYS A 9 -22.46 -6.19 -11.33
C LYS A 9 -20.96 -6.41 -11.19
N PRO A 10 -20.50 -7.18 -10.18
CA PRO A 10 -19.08 -7.47 -9.99
C PRO A 10 -18.37 -8.01 -11.25
N LYS A 11 -19.04 -8.90 -12.00
CA LYS A 11 -18.51 -9.44 -13.25
C LYS A 11 -18.27 -8.36 -14.31
N GLU A 12 -19.21 -7.43 -14.46
CA GLU A 12 -19.11 -6.32 -15.43
C GLU A 12 -18.01 -5.33 -15.03
N ILE A 13 -17.79 -5.12 -13.72
CA ILE A 13 -16.66 -4.32 -13.23
C ILE A 13 -15.34 -5.03 -13.55
N ARG A 14 -15.26 -6.35 -13.32
CA ARG A 14 -14.06 -7.14 -13.59
C ARG A 14 -13.71 -7.16 -15.07
N GLU A 15 -14.71 -7.38 -15.93
CA GLU A 15 -14.57 -7.34 -17.40
C GLU A 15 -14.12 -5.94 -17.85
N MET A 16 -14.74 -4.87 -17.33
CA MET A 16 -14.36 -3.49 -17.65
C MET A 16 -12.89 -3.20 -17.30
N ILE A 17 -12.37 -3.71 -16.19
CA ILE A 17 -10.95 -3.55 -15.84
C ILE A 17 -10.06 -4.35 -16.79
N GLU A 18 -10.46 -5.58 -17.14
CA GLU A 18 -9.66 -6.49 -17.97
C GLU A 18 -9.54 -6.06 -19.43
N THR A 19 -10.62 -5.52 -20.00
CA THR A 19 -10.69 -5.15 -21.43
C THR A 19 -9.89 -3.90 -21.75
N THR A 20 -9.05 -3.44 -20.82
CA THR A 20 -8.28 -2.21 -20.96
C THR A 20 -6.83 -2.56 -21.19
N ASP A 21 -6.08 -1.68 -21.84
CA ASP A 21 -4.63 -1.86 -22.04
C ASP A 21 -3.83 -1.79 -20.72
N MET A 22 -4.51 -1.79 -19.58
CA MET A 22 -3.92 -1.76 -18.25
C MET A 22 -3.38 -3.12 -17.86
N LYS A 23 -2.06 -3.21 -17.73
CA LYS A 23 -1.37 -4.41 -17.24
C LYS A 23 -1.38 -4.48 -15.70
N TYR A 24 -1.19 -3.34 -15.04
CA TYR A 24 -1.11 -3.23 -13.58
C TYR A 24 -1.44 -1.81 -13.11
N ILE A 25 -1.69 -1.67 -11.82
CA ILE A 25 -1.66 -0.38 -11.11
C ILE A 25 -0.37 -0.25 -10.32
N MET A 26 0.07 0.99 -10.12
CA MET A 26 1.16 1.31 -9.21
C MET A 26 0.57 1.82 -7.89
N LEU A 27 1.08 1.29 -6.78
CA LEU A 27 0.68 1.67 -5.42
C LEU A 27 1.90 2.20 -4.67
N ASN A 28 1.73 3.35 -4.01
CA ASN A 28 2.81 3.96 -3.24
C ASN A 28 3.18 3.07 -2.03
N ASN A 29 4.48 2.77 -1.86
CA ASN A 29 5.04 2.00 -0.75
C ASN A 29 4.65 2.58 0.61
N ARG A 30 4.48 3.90 0.69
CA ARG A 30 4.05 4.62 1.88
C ARG A 30 2.66 4.20 2.38
N LEU A 31 1.81 3.56 1.57
CA LEU A 31 0.58 2.93 2.05
C LEU A 31 0.85 1.90 3.16
N PHE A 32 1.95 1.15 3.04
CA PHE A 32 2.39 0.27 4.11
C PHE A 32 3.06 1.06 5.24
N ASP A 33 4.06 1.88 4.91
CA ASP A 33 4.93 2.48 5.94
C ASP A 33 4.21 3.52 6.81
N ASP A 34 3.38 4.35 6.18
CA ASP A 34 2.72 5.46 6.86
C ASP A 34 1.35 5.12 7.41
N PHE A 35 0.70 4.07 6.90
CA PHE A 35 -0.67 3.73 7.28
C PHE A 35 -0.77 2.33 7.87
N TYR A 36 -0.50 1.29 7.09
CA TYR A 36 -0.82 -0.08 7.48
C TYR A 36 0.06 -0.61 8.63
N SER A 37 1.39 -0.45 8.54
CA SER A 37 2.32 -0.95 9.57
C SER A 37 2.18 -0.20 10.90
N LYS A 38 1.80 1.09 10.87
CA LYS A 38 1.52 1.87 12.09
C LYS A 38 0.20 1.45 12.76
N GLY A 39 -0.76 0.95 11.98
CA GLY A 39 -2.08 0.49 12.43
C GLY A 39 -3.03 1.59 12.90
N LYS A 40 -2.53 2.63 13.57
CA LYS A 40 -3.24 3.86 13.94
C LYS A 40 -2.57 5.06 13.29
N VAL A 41 -3.38 5.86 12.61
CA VAL A 41 -2.95 7.04 11.85
C VAL A 41 -3.55 8.28 12.48
N THR A 42 -2.70 9.25 12.80
CA THR A 42 -3.14 10.57 13.27
C THR A 42 -3.65 11.37 12.09
N TYR A 43 -4.82 11.99 12.24
CA TYR A 43 -5.44 12.83 11.22
C TYR A 43 -6.08 14.06 11.86
N LYS A 44 -6.24 15.13 11.09
CA LYS A 44 -7.05 16.29 11.48
C LYS A 44 -8.40 16.19 10.77
N PRO A 45 -9.54 16.39 11.46
CA PRO A 45 -10.83 16.48 10.80
C PRO A 45 -10.79 17.53 9.70
N VAL A 46 -11.50 17.23 8.62
CA VAL A 46 -11.38 17.99 7.37
C VAL A 46 -12.48 19.03 7.30
N LEU A 47 -12.13 20.30 7.07
CA LEU A 47 -13.11 21.33 6.76
C LEU A 47 -13.68 21.08 5.36
N MET A 48 -14.99 20.88 5.30
CA MET A 48 -15.75 20.71 4.07
C MET A 48 -16.65 21.92 3.87
N LYS A 49 -16.84 22.31 2.62
CA LYS A 49 -17.75 23.38 2.22
C LYS A 49 -18.77 22.79 1.24
N GLU A 50 -20.05 22.85 1.57
CA GLU A 50 -21.12 22.39 0.70
C GLU A 50 -22.15 23.50 0.50
N LYS A 51 -22.59 23.68 -0.75
CA LYS A 51 -23.66 24.63 -1.06
C LYS A 51 -25.01 23.95 -0.80
N ASN A 52 -25.76 24.46 0.14
CA ASN A 52 -27.13 24.02 0.41
C ASN A 52 -28.01 24.32 -0.81
N LYS A 53 -28.71 23.30 -1.32
CA LYS A 53 -29.51 23.41 -2.55
C LYS A 53 -30.77 24.26 -2.36
N ASP A 54 -31.33 24.27 -1.16
CA ASP A 54 -32.60 24.94 -0.87
C ASP A 54 -32.38 26.41 -0.49
N THR A 55 -31.32 26.70 0.27
CA THR A 55 -31.02 28.07 0.72
C THR A 55 -29.99 28.78 -0.15
N GLY A 56 -29.26 28.06 -0.99
CA GLY A 56 -28.15 28.58 -1.78
C GLY A 56 -26.92 29.01 -0.98
N LYS A 57 -26.95 28.90 0.35
CA LYS A 57 -25.84 29.28 1.24
C LYS A 57 -24.75 28.20 1.24
N VAL A 58 -23.51 28.62 1.46
CA VAL A 58 -22.40 27.70 1.69
C VAL A 58 -22.37 27.37 3.17
N GLU A 59 -22.54 26.09 3.49
CA GLU A 59 -22.40 25.54 4.83
C GLU A 59 -20.98 24.96 4.97
N GLU A 60 -20.34 25.26 6.10
CA GLU A 60 -19.01 24.79 6.42
C GLU A 60 -19.09 23.86 7.63
N TYR A 61 -18.45 22.70 7.55
CA TYR A 61 -18.48 21.71 8.63
C TYR A 61 -17.20 20.87 8.65
N TRP A 62 -16.83 20.42 9.85
CA TRP A 62 -15.76 19.47 10.08
C TRP A 62 -16.24 18.05 9.83
N LEU A 63 -15.53 17.29 8.99
CA LEU A 63 -15.78 15.88 8.72
C LEU A 63 -14.79 15.00 9.49
N TYR A 64 -15.32 14.06 10.28
CA TYR A 64 -14.56 13.07 11.03
C TYR A 64 -14.49 11.72 10.31
N HIS A 65 -13.57 10.84 10.74
CA HIS A 65 -13.34 9.54 10.09
C HIS A 65 -14.55 8.59 10.11
N ASP A 66 -15.45 8.74 11.08
CA ASP A 66 -16.64 7.93 11.26
C ASP A 66 -17.83 8.45 10.43
N GLY A 67 -17.62 9.56 9.73
CA GLY A 67 -18.64 10.27 8.95
C GLY A 67 -19.45 11.28 9.77
N LYS A 68 -19.12 11.50 11.06
CA LYS A 68 -19.74 12.55 11.85
C LYS A 68 -19.37 13.91 11.28
N THR A 69 -20.34 14.81 11.23
CA THR A 69 -20.17 16.21 10.84
C THR A 69 -20.42 17.12 12.03
N VAL A 70 -19.64 18.19 12.16
CA VAL A 70 -19.83 19.22 13.18
C VAL A 70 -19.73 20.56 12.47
N ASP A 71 -20.75 21.41 12.61
CA ASP A 71 -20.77 22.72 11.98
C ASP A 71 -19.55 23.54 12.37
N TYR A 72 -18.97 24.24 11.40
CA TYR A 72 -17.79 25.07 11.65
C TYR A 72 -18.15 26.30 12.48
N SER A 73 -17.30 26.61 13.46
CA SER A 73 -17.20 27.91 14.10
C SER A 73 -15.74 28.21 14.46
N GLU A 74 -15.39 29.48 14.56
CA GLU A 74 -14.03 29.89 14.95
C GLU A 74 -13.61 29.32 16.31
N ASN A 75 -14.58 29.03 17.17
CA ASN A 75 -14.36 28.52 18.53
C ASN A 75 -14.28 26.98 18.60
N ASN A 76 -14.43 26.25 17.49
CA ASN A 76 -14.49 24.78 17.50
C ASN A 76 -13.48 24.09 16.59
N ILE A 77 -12.26 24.64 16.51
CA ILE A 77 -11.17 24.03 15.74
C ILE A 77 -10.84 22.65 16.34
N PRO A 78 -11.00 21.55 15.57
CA PRO A 78 -10.84 20.21 16.10
C PRO A 78 -9.37 19.87 16.30
N GLU A 79 -9.07 19.27 17.43
CA GLU A 79 -7.77 18.65 17.70
C GLU A 79 -7.51 17.43 16.80
N PRO A 80 -6.23 17.08 16.54
CA PRO A 80 -5.87 15.83 15.88
C PRO A 80 -6.49 14.62 16.58
N LYS A 81 -7.00 13.68 15.78
CA LYS A 81 -7.58 12.41 16.24
C LYS A 81 -6.81 11.25 15.62
N THR A 82 -7.10 10.03 16.07
CA THR A 82 -6.54 8.81 15.49
C THR A 82 -7.63 7.99 14.83
N ALA A 83 -7.29 7.31 13.75
CA ALA A 83 -8.14 6.33 13.08
C ALA A 83 -7.31 5.10 12.73
N THR A 84 -7.94 3.93 12.72
CA THR A 84 -7.25 2.70 12.29
C THR A 84 -7.22 2.60 10.77
N PHE A 85 -6.11 2.11 10.24
CA PHE A 85 -5.97 1.73 8.84
C PHE A 85 -5.70 0.22 8.78
N ASP A 86 -6.57 -0.52 8.10
CA ASP A 86 -6.56 -1.98 8.08
C ASP A 86 -6.63 -2.55 6.64
N GLU A 87 -6.73 -3.87 6.52
CA GLU A 87 -6.66 -4.61 5.25
C GLU A 87 -7.76 -4.18 4.28
N ARG A 88 -8.96 -3.88 4.80
CA ARG A 88 -10.10 -3.47 3.97
C ARG A 88 -9.91 -2.08 3.39
N ASP A 89 -9.25 -1.18 4.12
CA ASP A 89 -8.93 0.14 3.59
C ASP A 89 -7.95 0.01 2.42
N PHE A 90 -6.95 -0.86 2.57
CA PHE A 90 -5.99 -1.20 1.53
C PHE A 90 -6.68 -1.79 0.29
N LEU A 91 -7.58 -2.75 0.47
CA LEU A 91 -8.38 -3.36 -0.62
C LEU A 91 -9.24 -2.34 -1.38
N ILE A 92 -9.85 -1.39 -0.65
CA ILE A 92 -10.64 -0.31 -1.27
C ILE A 92 -9.75 0.60 -2.13
N ILE A 93 -8.55 0.96 -1.63
CA ILE A 93 -7.58 1.76 -2.40
C ILE A 93 -7.19 1.05 -3.70
N ILE A 94 -6.87 -0.25 -3.63
CA ILE A 94 -6.51 -1.05 -4.81
C ILE A 94 -7.64 -0.99 -5.86
N LEU A 95 -8.89 -1.28 -5.45
CA LEU A 95 -10.02 -1.25 -6.37
C LEU A 95 -10.23 0.15 -6.95
N ILE A 96 -10.20 1.20 -6.12
CA ILE A 96 -10.36 2.58 -6.61
C ILE A 96 -9.29 2.93 -7.64
N LYS A 97 -8.03 2.51 -7.46
CA LYS A 97 -6.95 2.77 -8.41
C LYS A 97 -7.24 2.14 -9.79
N PHE A 98 -7.75 0.90 -9.83
CA PHE A 98 -8.20 0.29 -11.09
C PHE A 98 -9.38 1.05 -11.72
N LEU A 99 -10.38 1.41 -10.90
CA LEU A 99 -11.61 2.05 -11.37
C LEU A 99 -11.42 3.50 -11.85
N GLN A 100 -10.50 4.23 -11.22
CA GLN A 100 -10.15 5.61 -11.57
C GLN A 100 -9.66 5.72 -13.02
N GLN A 101 -8.97 4.69 -13.51
CA GLN A 101 -8.44 4.61 -14.87
C GLN A 101 -9.55 4.43 -15.91
N GLN A 102 -10.68 3.86 -15.49
CA GLN A 102 -11.87 3.65 -16.31
C GLN A 102 -12.89 4.78 -16.21
N ASN A 103 -12.54 5.88 -15.53
CA ASN A 103 -13.48 6.94 -15.17
C ASN A 103 -14.78 6.38 -14.58
N PHE A 104 -14.67 5.33 -13.75
CA PHE A 104 -15.84 4.67 -13.18
C PHE A 104 -16.63 5.66 -12.33
N VAL A 105 -17.95 5.65 -12.55
CA VAL A 105 -18.92 6.44 -11.79
C VAL A 105 -19.96 5.47 -11.24
N GLY A 106 -20.16 5.47 -9.92
CA GLY A 106 -21.13 4.59 -9.30
C GLY A 106 -21.44 4.80 -7.83
N TYR A 107 -22.03 3.76 -7.23
CA TYR A 107 -22.41 3.74 -5.82
C TYR A 107 -21.40 2.95 -5.00
N SER A 108 -21.29 3.29 -3.71
CA SER A 108 -20.49 2.53 -2.73
C SER A 108 -20.87 1.05 -2.70
N LYS A 109 -22.15 0.75 -2.91
CA LYS A 109 -22.66 -0.62 -2.96
C LYS A 109 -22.00 -1.45 -4.06
N GLU A 110 -21.70 -0.88 -5.22
CA GLU A 110 -21.06 -1.64 -6.31
C GLU A 110 -19.61 -1.99 -5.99
N LEU A 111 -18.89 -1.11 -5.27
CA LEU A 111 -17.57 -1.41 -4.73
C LEU A 111 -17.64 -2.52 -3.67
N ALA A 112 -18.65 -2.44 -2.79
CA ALA A 112 -18.87 -3.41 -1.73
C ALA A 112 -19.23 -4.79 -2.28
N ASP A 113 -20.13 -4.84 -3.27
CA ASP A 113 -20.55 -6.07 -3.95
C ASP A 113 -19.36 -6.73 -4.70
N TYR A 114 -18.41 -5.92 -5.19
CA TYR A 114 -17.19 -6.41 -5.84
C TYR A 114 -16.19 -7.02 -4.84
N LEU A 115 -15.80 -6.25 -3.81
CA LEU A 115 -14.76 -6.69 -2.87
C LEU A 115 -15.28 -7.74 -1.88
N PHE A 116 -16.51 -7.57 -1.40
CA PHE A 116 -17.04 -8.35 -0.30
C PHE A 116 -18.21 -9.18 -0.82
N LYS A 117 -17.92 -10.34 -1.44
CA LYS A 117 -18.89 -11.31 -2.01
C LYS A 117 -20.03 -11.75 -1.06
N SER A 118 -20.04 -11.30 0.18
CA SER A 118 -21.07 -11.58 1.19
C SER A 118 -22.34 -10.75 0.96
N LYS A 119 -23.51 -11.40 0.87
CA LYS A 119 -24.84 -10.77 0.80
C LYS A 119 -25.29 -10.08 2.11
N LYS A 120 -24.38 -9.64 2.97
CA LYS A 120 -24.75 -8.95 4.21
C LYS A 120 -25.13 -7.51 3.89
N ASP A 121 -26.35 -7.12 4.22
CA ASP A 121 -26.90 -5.77 4.00
C ASP A 121 -26.03 -4.65 4.61
N ASN A 122 -25.19 -4.98 5.59
CA ASN A 122 -24.27 -4.04 6.24
C ASN A 122 -23.03 -3.68 5.42
N ASN A 123 -22.78 -4.33 4.28
CA ASN A 123 -21.57 -4.06 3.49
C ASN A 123 -21.57 -2.66 2.84
N ASP A 124 -22.72 -2.16 2.36
CA ASP A 124 -22.80 -0.79 1.83
C ASP A 124 -22.55 0.26 2.92
N LYS A 125 -23.16 0.08 4.11
CA LYS A 125 -22.95 1.00 5.24
C LYS A 125 -21.49 1.04 5.67
N ARG A 126 -20.84 -0.13 5.78
CA ARG A 126 -19.42 -0.25 6.11
C ARG A 126 -18.52 0.35 5.03
N MET A 127 -18.86 0.14 3.75
CA MET A 127 -18.13 0.74 2.63
C MET A 127 -18.21 2.26 2.67
N LYS A 128 -19.40 2.85 2.88
CA LYS A 128 -19.57 4.31 3.03
C LYS A 128 -18.72 4.88 4.17
N GLN A 129 -18.73 4.23 5.34
CA GLN A 129 -17.90 4.64 6.48
C GLN A 129 -16.41 4.60 6.14
N ARG A 130 -15.94 3.55 5.45
CA ARG A 130 -14.53 3.43 5.03
C ARG A 130 -14.14 4.45 3.97
N LEU A 131 -15.01 4.71 2.98
CA LEU A 131 -14.78 5.77 2.00
C LEU A 131 -14.67 7.14 2.69
N LYS A 132 -15.53 7.44 3.67
CA LYS A 132 -15.42 8.69 4.45
C LYS A 132 -14.15 8.75 5.29
N LYS A 133 -13.74 7.63 5.92
CA LYS A 133 -12.44 7.53 6.59
C LYS A 133 -11.27 7.83 5.64
N LEU A 134 -11.26 7.23 4.46
CA LEU A 134 -10.22 7.45 3.46
C LEU A 134 -10.21 8.90 2.90
N GLN A 135 -11.33 9.62 2.98
CA GLN A 135 -11.40 11.05 2.62
C GLN A 135 -10.76 11.97 3.67
N VAL A 136 -10.58 11.51 4.92
CA VAL A 136 -9.97 12.31 5.99
C VAL A 136 -8.54 11.93 6.30
N LEU A 137 -8.14 10.68 6.01
CA LEU A 137 -6.76 10.26 6.15
C LEU A 137 -5.88 10.95 5.12
N GLN A 138 -4.75 11.49 5.57
CA GLN A 138 -3.80 12.22 4.73
C GLN A 138 -2.42 11.58 4.81
N GLY A 139 -1.70 11.61 3.70
CA GLY A 139 -0.30 11.22 3.62
C GLY A 139 0.48 12.21 2.77
N THR A 140 1.80 12.20 2.94
CA THR A 140 2.68 13.07 2.14
C THR A 140 3.03 12.39 0.83
N VAL A 141 2.95 13.13 -0.26
CA VAL A 141 3.41 12.74 -1.61
C VAL A 141 4.19 13.90 -2.21
N ASN A 142 5.03 13.66 -3.20
CA ASN A 142 5.75 14.74 -3.90
C ASN A 142 5.09 15.19 -5.21
N ASN A 143 3.85 14.77 -5.47
CA ASN A 143 3.11 15.15 -6.67
C ASN A 143 1.60 15.16 -6.45
N ILE A 144 0.90 15.99 -7.23
CA ILE A 144 -0.55 16.02 -7.29
C ILE A 144 -0.98 15.91 -8.75
N TYR A 145 -1.82 14.94 -9.06
CA TYR A 145 -2.46 14.85 -10.37
C TYR A 145 -3.83 15.53 -10.37
N HIS A 146 -3.94 16.62 -11.11
CA HIS A 146 -5.20 17.34 -11.29
C HIS A 146 -6.05 16.66 -12.36
N HIS A 147 -7.00 15.81 -11.91
CA HIS A 147 -7.86 15.02 -12.81
C HIS A 147 -8.67 15.83 -13.83
N LYS A 148 -9.07 17.04 -13.48
CA LYS A 148 -9.83 17.93 -14.36
C LYS A 148 -8.99 18.44 -15.53
N ASP A 149 -7.76 18.85 -15.22
CA ASP A 149 -6.84 19.48 -16.18
C ASP A 149 -5.88 18.47 -16.84
N LYS A 150 -5.89 17.22 -16.36
CA LYS A 150 -4.98 16.14 -16.77
C LYS A 150 -3.50 16.53 -16.68
N LYS A 151 -3.14 17.23 -15.61
CA LYS A 151 -1.78 17.73 -15.36
C LYS A 151 -1.27 17.23 -14.03
N ARG A 152 -0.01 16.82 -14.00
CA ARG A 152 0.73 16.58 -12.75
C ARG A 152 1.45 17.86 -12.35
N VAL A 153 1.44 18.14 -11.06
CA VAL A 153 2.22 19.21 -10.43
C VAL A 153 3.13 18.57 -9.40
N MET A 154 4.43 18.82 -9.53
CA MET A 154 5.46 18.33 -8.61
C MET A 154 5.59 19.26 -7.40
N HIS A 155 5.73 18.67 -6.22
CA HIS A 155 5.95 19.33 -4.93
C HIS A 155 7.15 18.66 -4.27
N LEU A 156 8.37 19.13 -4.60
CA LEU A 156 9.62 18.46 -4.20
C LEU A 156 9.76 18.34 -2.68
N ASP A 157 9.28 19.35 -1.93
CA ASP A 157 9.30 19.36 -0.45
C ASP A 157 8.22 18.45 0.18
N GLY A 158 7.42 17.79 -0.66
CA GLY A 158 6.26 17.01 -0.25
C GLY A 158 5.04 17.88 0.04
N THR A 159 3.86 17.28 -0.14
CA THR A 159 2.57 17.90 0.15
C THR A 159 1.63 16.88 0.76
N GLN A 160 0.83 17.30 1.74
CA GLN A 160 -0.16 16.43 2.37
C GLN A 160 -1.43 16.35 1.52
N VAL A 161 -1.76 15.14 1.08
CA VAL A 161 -2.95 14.86 0.29
C VAL A 161 -3.82 13.83 0.99
N ARG A 162 -5.13 13.94 0.77
CA ARG A 162 -6.09 12.91 1.21
C ARG A 162 -5.83 11.62 0.45
N LEU A 163 -6.08 10.46 1.07
CA LEU A 163 -5.98 9.18 0.37
C LEU A 163 -6.91 9.16 -0.84
N ILE A 164 -8.20 9.41 -0.63
CA ILE A 164 -9.18 9.49 -1.72
C ILE A 164 -9.92 10.83 -1.74
N ASN A 165 -10.35 11.21 -2.93
CA ASN A 165 -11.31 12.28 -3.19
C ASN A 165 -12.62 11.70 -3.74
N GLU A 166 -13.72 12.43 -3.53
CA GLU A 166 -15.05 12.08 -3.99
C GLU A 166 -15.65 13.25 -4.79
N GLU A 167 -16.03 12.98 -6.02
CA GLU A 167 -16.71 13.92 -6.91
C GLU A 167 -18.16 13.46 -7.11
N LYS A 168 -19.11 14.37 -6.86
CA LYS A 168 -20.53 14.14 -7.10
C LYS A 168 -20.84 14.38 -8.58
N VAL A 169 -21.42 13.39 -9.25
CA VAL A 169 -21.79 13.45 -10.67
C VAL A 169 -23.31 13.30 -10.78
N GLU A 170 -24.00 14.31 -11.32
CA GLU A 170 -25.43 14.19 -11.60
C GLU A 170 -25.66 13.41 -12.90
N GLY A 171 -26.61 12.49 -12.88
CA GLY A 171 -27.01 11.75 -14.08
C GLY A 171 -28.40 11.12 -13.94
N TYR A 172 -28.72 10.19 -14.84
CA TYR A 172 -30.03 9.54 -14.87
C TYR A 172 -29.90 8.02 -14.77
N GLU A 173 -30.74 7.41 -13.92
CA GLU A 173 -30.98 5.97 -13.85
C GLU A 173 -32.44 5.73 -14.27
N GLY A 174 -32.64 5.21 -15.48
CA GLY A 174 -33.96 5.27 -16.12
C GLY A 174 -34.36 6.71 -16.42
N ASN A 175 -35.54 7.13 -15.94
CA ASN A 175 -36.05 8.50 -16.07
C ASN A 175 -35.81 9.34 -14.81
N THR A 176 -35.17 8.78 -13.77
CA THR A 176 -34.97 9.45 -12.49
C THR A 176 -33.58 10.09 -12.43
N LYS A 177 -33.53 11.39 -12.13
CA LYS A 177 -32.27 12.09 -11.84
C LYS A 177 -31.70 11.58 -10.52
N ARG A 178 -30.42 11.17 -10.52
CA ARG A 178 -29.71 10.61 -9.37
C ARG A 178 -28.31 11.24 -9.27
N ILE A 179 -27.75 11.21 -8.06
CA ILE A 179 -26.35 11.58 -7.81
C ILE A 179 -25.55 10.29 -7.74
N PHE A 180 -24.47 10.25 -8.49
CA PHE A 180 -23.47 9.20 -8.46
C PHE A 180 -22.13 9.76 -7.97
N TYR A 181 -21.19 8.88 -7.68
CA TYR A 181 -19.90 9.27 -7.16
C TYR A 181 -18.79 8.76 -8.06
N LYS A 182 -17.79 9.61 -8.26
CA LYS A 182 -16.51 9.24 -8.83
C LYS A 182 -15.47 9.39 -7.73
N TRP A 183 -14.80 8.29 -7.39
CA TRP A 183 -13.68 8.32 -6.45
C TRP A 183 -12.37 8.31 -7.22
N HIS A 184 -11.38 9.03 -6.70
CA HIS A 184 -10.04 9.09 -7.25
C HIS A 184 -9.03 9.14 -6.12
N LEU A 185 -7.89 8.48 -6.31
CA LEU A 185 -6.76 8.56 -5.40
C LEU A 185 -5.94 9.80 -5.73
N ASN A 186 -5.76 10.67 -4.74
CA ASN A 186 -4.75 11.73 -4.80
C ASN A 186 -3.41 11.28 -4.22
N PHE A 187 -3.45 10.29 -3.32
CA PHE A 187 -2.26 9.65 -2.80
C PHE A 187 -1.70 8.69 -3.86
N ASP A 188 -0.92 9.25 -4.78
CA ASP A 188 -0.24 8.51 -5.84
C ASP A 188 1.21 8.19 -5.46
N CYS A 189 1.90 7.44 -6.32
CA CYS A 189 3.33 7.17 -6.22
C CYS A 189 4.12 8.48 -6.25
N ASP A 190 5.28 8.52 -5.61
CA ASP A 190 6.19 9.64 -5.76
C ASP A 190 6.78 9.65 -7.18
N TYR A 191 7.34 10.78 -7.62
CA TYR A 191 8.02 10.91 -8.91
C TYR A 191 9.37 11.60 -8.76
N LYS A 192 10.35 11.22 -9.57
CA LYS A 192 11.61 11.96 -9.75
C LYS A 192 11.69 12.51 -11.17
N ILE A 193 12.44 13.58 -11.35
CA ILE A 193 12.76 14.11 -12.68
C ILE A 193 14.08 13.48 -13.10
N GLU A 194 14.05 12.68 -14.15
CA GLU A 194 15.23 12.14 -14.81
C GLU A 194 15.53 12.92 -16.08
N LYS A 195 16.81 13.07 -16.41
CA LYS A 195 17.25 13.65 -17.68
C LYS A 195 17.74 12.53 -18.59
N ASP A 196 17.16 12.44 -19.78
CA ASP A 196 17.68 11.53 -20.79
C ASP A 196 19.03 12.03 -21.35
N LYS A 197 19.62 11.23 -22.26
CA LYS A 197 20.88 11.56 -22.92
C LYS A 197 20.83 12.89 -23.71
N ASP A 198 19.62 13.32 -24.10
CA ASP A 198 19.35 14.56 -24.83
C ASP A 198 18.98 15.73 -23.89
N LYS A 199 19.18 15.57 -22.57
CA LYS A 199 18.82 16.52 -21.50
C LYS A 199 17.32 16.84 -21.40
N LYS A 200 16.46 16.02 -22.00
CA LYS A 200 15.02 16.16 -21.85
C LYS A 200 14.61 15.59 -20.50
N GLU A 201 13.86 16.38 -19.76
CA GLU A 201 13.34 16.01 -18.45
C GLU A 201 12.11 15.12 -18.60
N THR A 202 12.12 13.98 -17.90
CA THR A 202 11.02 13.03 -17.83
C THR A 202 10.70 12.71 -16.39
N GLU A 203 9.41 12.74 -16.05
CA GLU A 203 8.93 12.36 -14.72
C GLU A 203 8.79 10.84 -14.63
N VAL A 204 9.55 10.22 -13.75
CA VAL A 204 9.58 8.77 -13.54
C VAL A 204 9.03 8.45 -12.15
N PRO A 205 8.05 7.54 -12.02
CA PRO A 205 7.51 7.18 -10.72
C PRO A 205 8.57 6.50 -9.86
N THR A 206 8.51 6.70 -8.55
CA THR A 206 9.38 6.11 -7.52
C THR A 206 8.55 5.63 -6.33
N ASN A 207 9.15 4.87 -5.42
CA ASN A 207 8.54 4.40 -4.17
C ASN A 207 7.19 3.69 -4.38
N PHE A 208 7.13 2.76 -5.32
CA PHE A 208 5.92 2.02 -5.61
C PHE A 208 6.17 0.52 -5.79
N PHE A 209 5.08 -0.22 -5.71
CA PHE A 209 5.00 -1.61 -6.12
C PHE A 209 3.81 -1.79 -7.07
N ARG A 210 3.86 -2.83 -7.90
CA ARG A 210 2.86 -3.09 -8.94
C ARG A 210 1.87 -4.13 -8.45
N VAL A 211 0.61 -3.95 -8.80
CA VAL A 211 -0.46 -4.91 -8.51
C VAL A 211 -1.29 -5.11 -9.76
N THR A 212 -1.49 -6.37 -10.16
CA THR A 212 -2.34 -6.73 -11.29
C THR A 212 -3.76 -7.01 -10.83
N ILE A 213 -4.71 -7.02 -11.77
CA ILE A 213 -6.08 -7.42 -11.45
C ILE A 213 -6.15 -8.90 -11.01
N TYR A 214 -5.24 -9.74 -11.49
CA TYR A 214 -5.14 -11.16 -11.13
C TYR A 214 -4.61 -11.36 -9.71
N ASP A 215 -3.80 -10.43 -9.20
CA ASP A 215 -3.43 -10.40 -7.78
C ASP A 215 -4.68 -10.12 -6.94
N LEU A 216 -5.46 -9.09 -7.29
CA LEU A 216 -6.71 -8.78 -6.58
C LEU A 216 -7.72 -9.94 -6.65
N ASP A 217 -7.72 -10.71 -7.74
CA ASP A 217 -8.54 -11.91 -7.89
C ASP A 217 -8.22 -13.00 -6.87
N LEU A 218 -7.00 -13.06 -6.32
CA LEU A 218 -6.68 -13.98 -5.22
C LEU A 218 -7.56 -13.72 -4.00
N TYR A 219 -7.81 -12.45 -3.69
CA TYR A 219 -8.72 -12.06 -2.62
C TYR A 219 -10.18 -12.21 -3.06
N THR A 220 -10.57 -11.61 -4.18
CA THR A 220 -11.99 -11.58 -4.56
C THR A 220 -12.52 -12.98 -4.85
N ASN A 221 -11.71 -13.92 -5.33
CA ASN A 221 -12.08 -15.33 -5.51
C ASN A 221 -11.99 -16.19 -4.25
N GLY A 222 -11.60 -15.62 -3.11
CA GLY A 222 -11.54 -16.31 -1.83
C GLY A 222 -10.40 -17.32 -1.75
N ILE A 223 -9.37 -17.20 -2.60
CA ILE A 223 -8.15 -17.99 -2.50
C ILE A 223 -7.37 -17.55 -1.26
N LEU A 224 -7.32 -16.23 -1.03
CA LEU A 224 -6.71 -15.60 0.13
C LEU A 224 -7.74 -14.81 0.93
N ASN A 225 -7.63 -14.86 2.26
CA ASN A 225 -8.35 -13.97 3.15
C ASN A 225 -7.69 -12.57 3.24
N GLU A 226 -8.29 -11.64 3.99
CA GLU A 226 -7.80 -10.26 4.10
C GLU A 226 -6.34 -10.17 4.60
N LYS A 227 -5.99 -10.94 5.64
CA LYS A 227 -4.64 -10.94 6.23
C LYS A 227 -3.62 -11.61 5.31
N GLU A 228 -3.98 -12.76 4.75
CA GLU A 228 -3.14 -13.48 3.77
C GLU A 228 -2.85 -12.60 2.55
N PHE A 229 -3.87 -11.91 2.03
CA PHE A 229 -3.72 -11.05 0.86
C PHE A 229 -2.78 -9.86 1.13
N ILE A 230 -2.90 -9.19 2.28
CA ILE A 230 -1.98 -8.08 2.59
C ILE A 230 -0.55 -8.57 2.84
N THR A 231 -0.37 -9.72 3.50
CA THR A 231 0.97 -10.32 3.63
C THR A 231 1.56 -10.70 2.26
N TYR A 232 0.73 -11.20 1.33
CA TYR A 232 1.15 -11.43 -0.05
C TYR A 232 1.58 -10.13 -0.76
N LEU A 233 0.81 -9.04 -0.64
CA LEU A 233 1.19 -7.74 -1.18
C LEU A 233 2.47 -7.18 -0.56
N TYR A 234 2.71 -7.44 0.73
CA TYR A 234 3.96 -7.08 1.39
C TYR A 234 5.15 -7.79 0.72
N PHE A 235 5.02 -9.07 0.37
CA PHE A 235 6.08 -9.76 -0.38
C PHE A 235 6.27 -9.24 -1.79
N ILE A 236 5.20 -8.83 -2.49
CA ILE A 236 5.33 -8.12 -3.78
C ILE A 236 6.13 -6.83 -3.60
N ARG A 237 5.77 -6.04 -2.58
CA ARG A 237 6.43 -4.77 -2.28
C ARG A 237 7.92 -4.95 -1.95
N SER A 238 8.26 -5.94 -1.14
CA SER A 238 9.62 -6.15 -0.63
C SER A 238 10.50 -6.96 -1.58
N PHE A 239 9.97 -7.44 -2.70
CA PHE A 239 10.74 -8.19 -3.67
C PHE A 239 11.62 -7.27 -4.52
N ASN A 240 12.94 -7.41 -4.36
CA ASN A 240 13.94 -6.81 -5.24
C ASN A 240 14.90 -7.94 -5.72
N PRO A 241 15.00 -8.19 -7.04
CA PRO A 241 15.84 -9.26 -7.57
C PRO A 241 17.33 -8.93 -7.51
N SER A 242 17.70 -7.63 -7.54
CA SER A 242 19.08 -7.18 -7.51
C SER A 242 19.64 -7.20 -6.09
N ILE A 243 18.80 -6.86 -5.10
CA ILE A 243 19.17 -6.78 -3.69
C ILE A 243 18.14 -7.59 -2.87
N PRO A 244 18.38 -8.89 -2.63
CA PRO A 244 17.45 -9.74 -1.88
C PRO A 244 17.23 -9.23 -0.46
N ILE A 245 15.97 -8.95 -0.10
CA ILE A 245 15.60 -8.50 1.25
C ILE A 245 15.16 -9.71 2.08
N TRP A 246 15.98 -10.09 3.06
CA TRP A 246 15.73 -11.24 3.93
C TRP A 246 14.89 -10.84 5.15
N HIS A 247 13.77 -11.53 5.35
CA HIS A 247 12.84 -11.22 6.44
C HIS A 247 12.73 -12.37 7.44
N SER A 248 12.84 -12.05 8.73
CA SER A 248 12.39 -12.94 9.80
C SER A 248 10.87 -12.90 9.93
N ILE A 249 10.26 -13.93 10.53
CA ILE A 249 8.81 -13.93 10.81
C ILE A 249 8.44 -12.77 11.75
N GLY A 250 9.29 -12.41 12.71
CA GLY A 250 9.09 -11.23 13.56
C GLY A 250 8.99 -9.94 12.76
N ALA A 251 9.92 -9.71 11.82
CA ALA A 251 9.90 -8.53 10.96
C ALA A 251 8.64 -8.46 10.08
N ILE A 252 8.20 -9.60 9.54
CA ILE A 252 6.94 -9.69 8.78
C ILE A 252 5.76 -9.37 9.70
N SER A 253 5.75 -9.89 10.93
CA SER A 253 4.70 -9.68 11.92
C SER A 253 4.50 -8.19 12.21
N GLU A 254 5.60 -7.46 12.42
CA GLU A 254 5.59 -6.02 12.65
C GLU A 254 5.11 -5.26 11.42
N LYS A 255 5.69 -5.53 10.25
CA LYS A 255 5.36 -4.81 9.00
C LYS A 255 3.93 -5.09 8.54
N THR A 256 3.38 -6.27 8.86
CA THR A 256 2.01 -6.65 8.52
C THR A 256 0.99 -6.38 9.63
N ASN A 257 1.42 -5.75 10.73
CA ASN A 257 0.60 -5.42 11.90
C ASN A 257 -0.18 -6.64 12.45
N VAL A 258 0.53 -7.76 12.58
CA VAL A 258 0.06 -8.97 13.23
C VAL A 258 0.78 -9.08 14.58
N LYS A 259 0.03 -8.98 15.68
CA LYS A 259 0.63 -8.93 17.03
C LYS A 259 1.30 -10.24 17.45
N ASN A 260 0.85 -11.37 16.93
CA ASN A 260 1.32 -12.69 17.32
C ASN A 260 2.18 -13.27 16.20
N VAL A 261 3.48 -13.45 16.48
CA VAL A 261 4.48 -13.98 15.55
C VAL A 261 4.12 -15.39 15.07
N SER A 262 3.57 -16.25 15.92
CA SER A 262 3.13 -17.61 15.53
C SER A 262 1.98 -17.57 14.51
N LYS A 263 1.05 -16.60 14.64
CA LYS A 263 0.00 -16.41 13.63
C LYS A 263 0.59 -15.91 12.31
N THR A 264 1.62 -15.09 12.37
CA THR A 264 2.34 -14.67 11.16
C THR A 264 3.04 -15.86 10.51
N ASP A 265 3.64 -16.75 11.29
CA ASP A 265 4.25 -17.99 10.79
C ASP A 265 3.21 -18.87 10.08
N GLU A 266 2.06 -19.13 10.71
CA GLU A 266 0.94 -19.87 10.10
C GLU A 266 0.46 -19.24 8.78
N LEU A 267 0.35 -17.91 8.74
CA LEU A 267 -0.04 -17.18 7.53
C LEU A 267 1.01 -17.33 6.42
N VAL A 268 2.29 -17.19 6.75
CA VAL A 268 3.39 -17.34 5.80
C VAL A 268 3.49 -18.77 5.30
N GLU A 269 3.42 -19.75 6.19
CA GLU A 269 3.36 -21.17 5.84
C GLU A 269 2.21 -21.44 4.88
N ARG A 270 1.01 -20.93 5.18
CA ARG A 270 -0.15 -21.07 4.29
C ARG A 270 0.14 -20.49 2.90
N LEU A 271 0.64 -19.26 2.82
CA LEU A 271 0.96 -18.60 1.54
C LEU A 271 2.00 -19.37 0.71
N THR A 272 2.97 -20.01 1.34
CA THR A 272 4.02 -20.79 0.65
C THR A 272 3.52 -22.14 0.10
N HIS A 273 2.42 -22.67 0.63
CA HIS A 273 1.78 -23.89 0.16
C HIS A 273 0.62 -23.65 -0.82
N VAL A 274 0.13 -22.41 -0.93
CA VAL A 274 -0.94 -22.07 -1.87
C VAL A 274 -0.43 -22.19 -3.31
N LYS A 275 -1.18 -22.96 -4.10
CA LYS A 275 -1.03 -23.04 -5.55
C LYS A 275 -2.23 -22.40 -6.22
N VAL A 276 -1.97 -21.59 -7.24
CA VAL A 276 -2.97 -20.81 -7.95
C VAL A 276 -3.12 -21.35 -9.37
N LYS A 277 -4.38 -21.45 -9.81
CA LYS A 277 -4.73 -21.67 -11.22
C LYS A 277 -5.48 -20.43 -11.71
N ASP A 278 -4.90 -19.74 -12.68
CA ASP A 278 -5.46 -18.57 -13.32
C ASP A 278 -5.74 -18.83 -14.82
N LYS A 279 -6.17 -17.80 -15.54
CA LYS A 279 -6.50 -17.90 -16.97
C LYS A 279 -5.31 -18.21 -17.88
N PHE A 280 -4.09 -18.07 -17.37
CA PHE A 280 -2.85 -18.32 -18.12
C PHE A 280 -2.29 -19.72 -17.87
N CYS A 281 -2.87 -20.47 -16.92
CA CYS A 281 -2.53 -21.86 -16.66
C CYS A 281 -3.14 -22.78 -17.73
N LYS A 282 -2.39 -23.81 -18.14
CA LYS A 282 -2.98 -24.95 -18.86
C LYS A 282 -3.92 -25.73 -17.92
N GLU A 283 -4.76 -26.61 -18.47
CA GLU A 283 -5.80 -27.32 -17.70
C GLU A 283 -5.26 -28.06 -16.46
N ASP A 284 -4.04 -28.60 -16.51
CA ASP A 284 -3.44 -29.35 -15.39
C ASP A 284 -2.30 -28.60 -14.67
N GLU A 285 -2.10 -27.32 -14.98
CA GLU A 285 -0.99 -26.54 -14.44
C GLU A 285 -1.43 -25.66 -13.27
N THR A 286 -0.58 -25.59 -12.24
CA THR A 286 -0.75 -24.69 -11.11
C THR A 286 0.59 -24.03 -10.77
N PHE A 287 0.53 -22.76 -10.33
CA PHE A 287 1.72 -22.00 -9.96
C PHE A 287 1.81 -21.84 -8.44
N PRO A 288 2.99 -22.00 -7.83
CA PRO A 288 3.17 -21.61 -6.44
C PRO A 288 2.95 -20.10 -6.30
N LEU A 289 2.26 -19.70 -5.24
CA LEU A 289 2.07 -18.28 -4.94
C LEU A 289 3.40 -17.62 -4.56
N ILE A 290 4.14 -18.27 -3.66
CA ILE A 290 5.41 -17.79 -3.10
C ILE A 290 6.44 -18.92 -3.12
N HIS A 291 7.68 -18.59 -3.49
CA HIS A 291 8.84 -19.44 -3.26
C HIS A 291 9.71 -18.86 -2.15
N VAL A 292 10.32 -19.73 -1.34
CA VAL A 292 11.13 -19.32 -0.19
C VAL A 292 12.56 -19.81 -0.39
N ASP A 293 13.50 -18.87 -0.48
CA ASP A 293 14.91 -19.19 -0.35
C ASP A 293 15.32 -19.05 1.11
N ARG A 294 16.23 -19.91 1.56
CA ARG A 294 16.79 -19.90 2.90
C ARG A 294 18.31 -19.73 2.80
N PRO A 295 18.93 -18.87 3.62
CA PRO A 295 20.38 -18.73 3.65
C PRO A 295 21.02 -20.01 4.21
N GLU A 296 22.30 -20.22 3.90
CA GLU A 296 23.03 -21.43 4.33
C GLU A 296 23.03 -21.62 5.86
N ASN A 297 23.09 -20.51 6.62
CA ASN A 297 23.07 -20.52 8.07
C ASN A 297 21.67 -20.67 8.69
N TYR A 298 20.60 -20.83 7.90
CA TYR A 298 19.22 -20.91 8.38
C TYR A 298 19.04 -22.01 9.43
N LYS A 299 19.52 -23.23 9.14
CA LYS A 299 19.43 -24.38 10.06
C LYS A 299 20.23 -24.14 11.34
N ARG A 300 21.40 -23.50 11.24
CA ARG A 300 22.23 -23.14 12.40
C ARG A 300 21.50 -22.18 13.32
N LYS A 301 20.88 -21.12 12.77
CA LYS A 301 20.08 -20.16 13.56
C LYS A 301 18.92 -20.82 14.31
N ILE A 302 18.24 -21.79 13.67
CA ILE A 302 17.19 -22.57 14.34
C ILE A 302 17.76 -23.35 15.53
N LEU A 303 18.89 -24.06 15.35
CA LEU A 303 19.54 -24.83 16.41
C LEU A 303 19.98 -23.93 17.58
N GLU A 304 20.47 -22.73 17.26
CA GLU A 304 20.87 -21.69 18.23
C GLU A 304 19.69 -20.92 18.84
N ARG A 305 18.44 -21.31 18.53
CA ARG A 305 17.20 -20.65 19.00
C ARG A 305 17.10 -19.16 18.62
N GLN A 306 17.74 -18.77 17.53
CA GLN A 306 17.63 -17.43 16.94
C GLN A 306 16.52 -17.40 15.88
N GLN A 307 15.93 -16.23 15.62
CA GLN A 307 14.98 -16.10 14.49
C GLN A 307 15.73 -16.10 13.16
N PRO A 308 15.51 -17.10 12.29
CA PRO A 308 16.13 -17.11 10.98
C PRO A 308 15.36 -16.19 10.02
N SER A 309 16.05 -15.71 8.99
CA SER A 309 15.45 -14.92 7.92
C SER A 309 15.31 -15.75 6.65
N SER A 310 14.28 -15.49 5.85
CA SER A 310 14.09 -16.10 4.53
C SER A 310 13.81 -15.02 3.48
N PHE A 311 14.08 -15.33 2.23
CA PHE A 311 13.74 -14.47 1.09
C PHE A 311 12.49 -15.01 0.41
N TYR A 312 11.47 -14.17 0.26
CA TYR A 312 10.15 -14.56 -0.23
C TYR A 312 9.95 -14.02 -1.65
N LYS A 313 9.89 -14.90 -2.63
CA LYS A 313 9.69 -14.58 -4.05
C LYS A 313 8.21 -14.72 -4.42
N PRO A 314 7.50 -13.67 -4.84
CA PRO A 314 6.09 -13.73 -5.23
C PRO A 314 5.93 -14.29 -6.65
N ILE A 315 6.17 -15.58 -6.83
CA ILE A 315 6.28 -16.26 -8.14
C ILE A 315 5.04 -16.03 -9.02
N TYR A 316 3.84 -16.09 -8.45
CA TYR A 316 2.60 -15.85 -9.19
C TYR A 316 2.54 -14.43 -9.77
N HIS A 317 2.86 -13.40 -8.97
CA HIS A 317 2.91 -12.02 -9.41
C HIS A 317 3.92 -11.83 -10.56
N LEU A 318 5.14 -12.33 -10.38
CA LEU A 318 6.23 -12.19 -11.35
C LEU A 318 5.87 -12.85 -12.69
N SER A 319 5.33 -14.07 -12.63
CA SER A 319 4.91 -14.81 -13.82
C SER A 319 3.76 -14.10 -14.56
N THR A 320 2.79 -13.57 -13.80
CA THR A 320 1.66 -12.82 -14.36
C THR A 320 2.14 -11.53 -15.03
N MET A 321 3.00 -10.77 -14.36
CA MET A 321 3.59 -9.55 -14.90
C MET A 321 4.37 -9.81 -16.18
N LYS A 322 5.19 -10.88 -16.23
CA LYS A 322 5.95 -11.26 -17.42
C LYS A 322 5.04 -11.55 -18.61
N ARG A 323 3.94 -12.28 -18.37
CA ARG A 323 2.93 -12.60 -19.40
C ARG A 323 2.18 -11.38 -19.90
N LEU A 324 1.84 -10.44 -19.02
CA LEU A 324 1.13 -9.21 -19.39
C LEU A 324 2.03 -8.20 -20.10
N MET A 325 3.30 -8.11 -19.70
CA MET A 325 4.24 -7.13 -20.26
C MET A 325 4.84 -7.60 -21.60
N GLY A 326 5.03 -8.91 -21.77
CA GLY A 326 5.85 -9.49 -22.84
C GLY A 326 7.27 -9.76 -22.34
N GLU A 327 7.94 -10.79 -22.87
CA GLU A 327 9.27 -11.19 -22.37
C GLU A 327 10.37 -10.13 -22.57
N ASP A 328 10.15 -9.20 -23.50
CA ASP A 328 11.12 -8.18 -23.93
C ASP A 328 10.90 -6.79 -23.32
N ASP A 329 9.96 -6.60 -22.37
CA ASP A 329 9.70 -5.28 -21.80
C ASP A 329 10.77 -4.88 -20.76
N PRO A 330 11.63 -3.86 -21.04
CA PRO A 330 12.70 -3.45 -20.15
C PRO A 330 12.20 -2.89 -18.81
N ASN A 331 10.91 -2.54 -18.71
CA ASN A 331 10.32 -2.06 -17.46
C ASN A 331 9.97 -3.18 -16.48
N TYR A 332 10.20 -4.46 -16.82
CA TYR A 332 9.87 -5.60 -15.97
C TYR A 332 10.57 -5.55 -14.60
N TYR A 333 11.79 -5.03 -14.56
CA TYR A 333 12.53 -4.70 -13.34
C TYR A 333 12.87 -3.21 -13.32
N SER A 334 11.88 -2.32 -13.14
CA SER A 334 12.23 -0.97 -12.71
C SER A 334 12.77 -1.08 -11.28
N VAL A 335 14.09 -1.24 -11.19
CA VAL A 335 14.89 -1.30 -9.97
C VAL A 335 14.45 -0.16 -9.07
N GLN A 336 13.99 -0.49 -7.86
CA GLN A 336 14.07 0.46 -6.76
C GLN A 336 15.56 0.72 -6.55
N GLU A 337 16.10 1.76 -7.20
CA GLU A 337 17.36 2.38 -6.80
C GLU A 337 17.12 3.09 -5.46
N ASP A 338 16.98 2.31 -4.39
CA ASP A 338 17.31 2.80 -3.06
C ASP A 338 18.83 2.72 -2.97
N ASN A 339 19.52 3.83 -3.23
CA ASN A 339 20.89 4.02 -2.73
C ASN A 339 20.80 4.12 -1.20
N PRO A 340 21.31 3.16 -0.42
CA PRO A 340 21.60 3.43 0.98
C PRO A 340 22.92 4.23 1.00
N SER A 341 22.80 5.53 1.29
CA SER A 341 23.79 6.37 1.99
C SER A 341 25.29 6.00 1.88
N GLN A 342 26.08 6.85 1.21
CA GLN A 342 27.47 7.08 1.61
C GLN A 342 27.52 8.42 2.34
N ASP A 343 27.54 8.33 3.66
CA ASP A 343 28.28 9.18 4.61
C ASP A 343 28.16 8.48 5.97
N ILE A 344 28.80 7.32 6.05
CA ILE A 344 29.35 6.80 7.30
C ILE A 344 30.85 6.90 7.05
N GLU A 345 31.47 7.92 7.63
CA GLU A 345 32.93 7.97 7.76
C GLU A 345 33.36 6.71 8.52
N GLU A 346 34.13 5.88 7.84
CA GLU A 346 34.91 4.82 8.47
C GLU A 346 35.97 5.51 9.34
N ASP A 347 35.71 5.63 10.64
CA ASP A 347 36.79 5.85 11.60
C ASP A 347 37.64 4.56 11.62
N GLU A 348 38.76 4.61 10.91
CA GLU A 348 39.92 3.74 11.12
C GLU A 348 40.36 3.88 12.59
N ILE A 349 39.95 2.94 13.44
CA ILE A 349 40.58 2.76 14.75
C ILE A 349 41.93 2.08 14.51
N GLU A 350 42.96 2.88 14.26
CA GLU A 350 44.35 2.45 14.39
C GLU A 350 44.61 1.98 15.83
N PRO A 351 45.23 0.80 16.05
CA PRO A 351 45.72 0.43 17.36
C PRO A 351 46.99 1.24 17.66
N LYS A 352 46.88 2.28 18.50
CA LYS A 352 48.07 2.92 19.07
C LYS A 352 48.74 1.98 20.07
N GLU A 353 49.82 1.35 19.61
CA GLU A 353 50.92 0.95 20.48
C GLU A 353 51.42 2.19 21.24
N ASN A 354 51.28 2.18 22.56
CA ASN A 354 52.10 2.98 23.45
C ASN A 354 52.47 2.09 24.64
N PHE A 355 53.51 1.28 24.42
CA PHE A 355 54.35 0.79 25.51
C PHE A 355 55.16 1.98 26.03
N GLN A 356 54.83 2.45 27.23
CA GLN A 356 55.80 3.15 28.07
C GLN A 356 56.08 2.29 29.28
N VAL A 357 57.31 1.79 29.30
CA VAL A 357 57.99 1.18 30.43
C VAL A 357 58.17 2.25 31.51
N VAL A 358 57.67 1.98 32.72
CA VAL A 358 58.24 2.52 33.95
C VAL A 358 58.28 1.37 34.96
N GLU A 359 59.50 0.98 35.31
CA GLU A 359 59.84 0.05 36.37
C GLU A 359 59.59 0.65 37.75
N ASP A 360 59.21 -0.26 38.66
CA ASP A 360 59.47 -0.31 40.10
C ASP A 360 59.01 0.83 41.01
N ASP A 361 58.13 0.50 41.96
CA ASP A 361 58.59 0.28 43.33
C ASP A 361 57.53 -0.45 44.17
N ASP A 362 58.03 -1.43 44.93
CA ASP A 362 57.61 -1.91 46.24
C ASP A 362 56.21 -1.56 46.74
N LEU A 363 55.46 -2.61 47.10
CA LEU A 363 54.94 -2.78 48.47
C LEU A 363 54.44 -4.21 48.64
N SER A 364 55.33 -5.05 49.17
CA SER A 364 54.95 -6.11 50.10
C SER A 364 53.92 -5.57 51.09
N PHE A 365 52.77 -6.22 51.26
CA PHE A 365 52.18 -6.53 52.57
C PHE A 365 50.82 -7.22 52.41
N LEU A 366 50.69 -8.33 53.14
CA LEU A 366 49.48 -8.99 53.64
C LEU A 366 48.84 -10.08 52.76
N ASP A 367 49.44 -11.26 52.91
CA ASP A 367 48.73 -12.48 53.25
C ASP A 367 47.69 -12.30 54.39
N GLU A 368 46.69 -13.19 54.33
CA GLU A 368 45.90 -13.79 55.43
C GLU A 368 44.52 -13.21 55.84
N LEU A 369 43.60 -14.18 56.00
CA LEU A 369 42.28 -14.23 56.70
C LEU A 369 41.04 -13.97 55.83
N ASP A 370 40.02 -14.85 55.73
CA ASP A 370 39.41 -15.79 56.70
C ASP A 370 38.99 -15.18 58.05
#